data_AF-A0A2G4SWG5-F1
#
_entry.id   AF-A0A2G4SWG5-F1
#
_cell.length_a   1.000
_cell.length_b   1.000
_cell.length_c   1.000
_cell.angle_alpha   90.00
_cell.angle_beta   90.00
_cell.angle_gamma   90.00
#
_symmetry.space_group_name_H-M   'P 1'
#
loop_
_entity.id
_entity.type
_entity.pdbx_description
1 polymer ?
#
loop_
_entity_poly.entity_id
_entity_poly.type
_entity_poly.pdbx_seq_one_letter_code
_entity_poly.pdbx_strand_id
1 'polypeptide(L)'
;MLYFVHEKSTPEQPVKFRYTKQQQDKTWKTKKYRRILQDLKAQDPDVVQAEQALSQQPSSAVSVEDFGRFLQVRSEQSAVLSRFYGHTITNHDNGYPLFRKIRLSAYFNRQRADQKLIQDLRAKFGEDAVFVMGNWPAPHARYHEPIRDLGFRRFLKKHGLQVYLIDEYKISRCCPTCHNESLHTFRRVPNPRPYQRERYPTVVCHGLLRCTNLYCRPAMAAPDRYRFWNRDVAACLNYMHILRELRRNGMVPHRFHRAAAVPTRRRRRVGDQE
;
A
#
# COMPACT_ATOMS: atom_id res chain seq x y z
N MET A 1 -1.89 3.76 -1.06
CA MET A 1 -2.00 5.24 -1.11
C MET A 1 -2.13 5.72 0.31
N LEU A 2 -1.45 6.80 0.69
CA LEU A 2 -1.61 7.41 2.01
C LEU A 2 -2.35 8.73 1.85
N TYR A 3 -3.27 9.00 2.76
CA TYR A 3 -4.07 10.20 2.79
C TYR A 3 -4.10 10.73 4.22
N PHE A 4 -3.63 11.97 4.38
CA PHE A 4 -3.54 12.65 5.67
C PHE A 4 -4.38 13.91 5.61
N VAL A 5 -5.06 14.20 6.72
CA VAL A 5 -5.87 15.39 6.91
C VAL A 5 -5.48 15.97 8.26
N HIS A 6 -5.14 17.26 8.28
CA HIS A 6 -4.90 17.96 9.53
C HIS A 6 -6.23 18.23 10.23
N GLU A 7 -6.24 18.21 11.56
CA GLU A 7 -7.46 18.37 12.36
C GLU A 7 -8.20 19.70 12.11
N LYS A 8 -7.44 20.76 11.82
CA LYS A 8 -7.98 22.10 11.51
C LYS A 8 -8.37 22.27 10.03
N SER A 9 -8.29 21.22 9.22
CA SER A 9 -8.69 21.29 7.81
C SER A 9 -10.19 21.57 7.69
N THR A 10 -10.56 22.61 6.96
CA THR A 10 -11.95 22.88 6.58
C THR A 10 -12.16 22.65 5.07
N PRO A 11 -13.40 22.64 4.56
CA PRO A 11 -13.65 22.64 3.12
C PRO A 11 -13.05 23.85 2.40
N GLU A 12 -13.06 25.03 3.04
CA GLU A 12 -12.56 26.30 2.51
C GLU A 12 -11.04 26.38 2.58
N GLN A 13 -10.44 25.80 3.62
CA GLN A 13 -8.99 25.75 3.83
C GLN A 13 -8.52 24.30 4.05
N PRO A 14 -8.41 23.51 2.96
CA PRO A 14 -8.05 22.11 3.06
C PRO A 14 -6.56 21.93 3.36
N VAL A 15 -6.25 21.42 4.55
CA VAL A 15 -4.88 21.03 4.94
C VAL A 15 -4.76 19.51 4.84
N LYS A 16 -4.40 19.06 3.64
CA LYS A 16 -4.38 17.64 3.25
C LYS A 16 -3.04 17.28 2.61
N PHE A 17 -2.63 16.02 2.76
CA PHE A 17 -1.47 15.46 2.08
C PHE A 17 -1.80 14.09 1.51
N ARG A 18 -1.44 13.85 0.25
CA ARG A 18 -1.72 12.59 -0.44
C ARG A 18 -0.44 12.05 -1.05
N TYR A 19 -0.05 10.86 -0.63
CA TYR A 19 1.08 10.14 -1.19
C TYR A 19 0.60 8.94 -1.99
N THR A 20 0.78 8.99 -3.30
CA THR A 20 0.24 8.00 -4.24
C THR A 20 1.28 6.98 -4.69
N LYS A 21 0.81 5.81 -5.10
CA LYS A 21 1.67 4.77 -5.67
C LYS A 21 2.34 5.25 -6.97
N GLN A 22 1.64 6.04 -7.77
CA GLN A 22 2.18 6.59 -9.02
C GLN A 22 3.31 7.60 -8.76
N GLN A 23 3.12 8.51 -7.80
CA GLN A 23 4.18 9.43 -7.36
C GLN A 23 5.41 8.65 -6.93
N GLN A 24 5.21 7.63 -6.09
CA GLN A 24 6.30 6.76 -5.65
C GLN A 24 6.99 6.00 -6.79
N ASP A 25 6.23 5.38 -7.70
CA ASP A 25 6.79 4.64 -8.83
C ASP A 25 7.66 5.55 -9.71
N LYS A 26 7.24 6.80 -9.89
CA LYS A 26 7.99 7.83 -10.61
C LYS A 26 9.30 8.15 -9.91
N THR A 27 9.28 8.34 -8.59
CA THR A 27 10.50 8.64 -7.80
C THR A 27 11.45 7.46 -7.73
N TRP A 28 10.93 6.25 -7.51
CA TRP A 28 11.74 5.04 -7.38
C TRP A 28 12.32 4.55 -8.71
N LYS A 29 11.71 4.93 -9.84
CA LYS A 29 12.13 4.53 -11.20
C LYS A 29 12.16 3.00 -11.40
N THR A 30 11.50 2.22 -10.54
CA THR A 30 11.52 0.76 -10.58
C THR A 30 11.06 0.20 -11.92
N LYS A 31 9.99 0.78 -12.50
CA LYS A 31 9.48 0.38 -13.82
C LYS A 31 10.47 0.71 -14.95
N LYS A 32 11.12 1.87 -14.88
CA LYS A 32 12.16 2.28 -15.84
C LYS A 32 13.33 1.30 -15.81
N TYR A 33 13.86 1.03 -14.61
CA TYR A 33 14.99 0.09 -14.46
C TYR A 33 14.62 -1.33 -14.88
N ARG A 34 13.42 -1.80 -14.52
CA ARG A 34 12.95 -3.12 -14.95
C ARG A 34 12.90 -3.22 -16.48
N ARG A 35 12.35 -2.20 -17.15
CA ARG A 35 12.27 -2.17 -18.62
C ARG A 35 13.67 -2.24 -19.24
N ILE A 36 14.59 -1.37 -18.82
CA ILE A 36 15.99 -1.38 -19.31
C ILE A 36 16.63 -2.76 -19.16
N LEU A 37 16.46 -3.40 -18.00
CA LEU A 37 17.03 -4.73 -17.77
C LEU A 37 16.36 -5.82 -18.60
N GLN A 38 15.05 -5.74 -18.83
CA GLN A 38 14.32 -6.70 -19.66
C GLN A 38 14.69 -6.56 -21.14
N ASP A 39 14.76 -5.32 -21.64
CA ASP A 39 15.15 -5.03 -23.03
C ASP A 39 16.58 -5.49 -23.30
N LEU A 40 17.48 -5.32 -22.34
CA LEU A 40 18.86 -5.82 -22.44
C LEU A 40 18.91 -7.34 -22.46
N LYS A 41 18.18 -8.01 -21.55
CA LYS A 41 18.11 -9.47 -21.52
C LYS A 41 17.56 -10.05 -22.82
N ALA A 42 16.55 -9.41 -23.40
CA ALA A 42 15.94 -9.86 -24.64
C ALA A 42 16.90 -9.82 -25.85
N GLN A 43 18.02 -9.09 -25.75
CA GLN A 43 19.05 -9.04 -26.79
C GLN A 43 20.03 -10.21 -26.72
N ASP A 44 20.03 -10.98 -25.63
CA ASP A 44 20.98 -12.07 -25.38
C ASP A 44 20.21 -13.41 -25.22
N PRO A 45 20.06 -14.18 -26.32
CA PRO A 45 19.32 -15.45 -26.31
C PRO A 45 19.88 -16.48 -25.32
N ASP A 46 21.20 -16.51 -25.12
CA ASP A 46 21.85 -17.46 -24.21
C ASP A 46 21.45 -17.18 -22.76
N VAL A 47 21.37 -15.90 -22.39
CA VAL A 47 20.88 -15.48 -21.06
C VAL A 47 19.41 -15.83 -20.88
N VAL A 48 18.57 -15.63 -21.91
CA VAL A 48 17.15 -16.00 -21.85
C VAL A 48 16.99 -17.51 -21.63
N GLN A 49 17.74 -18.34 -22.37
CA GLN A 49 17.74 -19.79 -22.22
C GLN A 49 18.24 -20.22 -20.84
N ALA A 50 19.33 -19.63 -20.36
CA ALA A 50 19.89 -19.90 -19.05
C ALA A 50 18.90 -19.57 -17.90
N GLU A 51 18.21 -18.43 -17.97
CA GLU A 51 17.18 -18.07 -16.98
C GLU A 51 15.97 -18.98 -17.05
N GLN A 52 15.57 -19.41 -18.25
CA GLN A 52 14.46 -20.34 -18.44
C GLN A 52 14.78 -21.72 -17.85
N ALA A 53 16.00 -22.24 -18.07
CA ALA A 53 16.46 -23.51 -17.48
C ALA A 53 16.42 -23.46 -15.95
N LEU A 54 16.87 -22.35 -15.35
CA LEU A 54 16.79 -22.15 -13.90
C LEU A 54 15.35 -22.01 -13.38
N SER A 55 14.46 -21.35 -14.13
CA SER A 55 13.06 -21.17 -13.75
C SER A 55 12.30 -22.50 -13.65
N GLN A 56 12.70 -23.51 -14.43
CA GLN A 56 12.11 -24.85 -14.37
C GLN A 56 12.52 -25.65 -13.12
N GLN A 57 13.58 -25.23 -12.41
CA GLN A 57 14.09 -25.92 -11.23
C GLN A 57 13.86 -25.06 -9.96
N PRO A 58 13.04 -25.51 -8.99
CA PRO A 58 12.73 -24.71 -7.83
C PRO A 58 13.94 -24.60 -6.88
N SER A 59 14.54 -23.40 -6.82
CA SER A 59 15.61 -23.07 -5.86
C SER A 59 15.22 -23.24 -4.38
N SER A 60 13.91 -23.33 -4.08
CA SER A 60 13.36 -23.55 -2.74
C SER A 60 12.93 -25.00 -2.50
N ALA A 61 13.43 -25.95 -3.30
CA ALA A 61 13.17 -27.37 -3.07
C ALA A 61 13.69 -27.80 -1.70
N VAL A 62 12.86 -28.54 -0.95
CA VAL A 62 13.21 -29.10 0.36
C VAL A 62 13.91 -30.46 0.20
N SER A 63 13.63 -31.16 -0.90
CA SER A 63 14.27 -32.41 -1.28
C SER A 63 15.74 -32.19 -1.64
N VAL A 64 16.62 -33.02 -1.07
CA VAL A 64 18.07 -32.99 -1.36
C VAL A 64 18.33 -33.28 -2.83
N GLU A 65 17.60 -34.22 -3.43
CA GLU A 65 17.76 -34.57 -4.85
C GLU A 65 17.35 -33.41 -5.76
N ASP A 66 16.20 -32.79 -5.50
CA ASP A 66 15.70 -31.68 -6.31
C ASP A 66 16.59 -30.44 -6.16
N PHE A 67 17.09 -30.17 -4.95
CA PHE A 67 18.06 -29.11 -4.73
C PHE A 67 19.41 -29.42 -5.40
N GLY A 68 19.85 -30.68 -5.40
CA GLY A 68 21.03 -31.14 -6.13
C GLY A 68 20.91 -30.88 -7.64
N ARG A 69 19.77 -31.22 -8.24
CA ARG A 69 19.47 -30.90 -9.65
C ARG A 69 19.50 -29.40 -9.91
N PHE A 70 18.93 -28.59 -9.02
CA PHE A 70 19.02 -27.13 -9.13
C PHE A 70 20.47 -26.63 -9.10
N LEU A 71 21.32 -27.15 -8.21
CA LEU A 71 22.74 -26.77 -8.14
C LEU A 71 23.50 -27.15 -9.41
N GLN A 72 23.22 -28.33 -9.98
CA GLN A 72 23.84 -28.77 -11.22
C GLN A 72 23.51 -27.82 -12.38
N VAL A 73 22.22 -27.54 -12.60
CA VAL A 73 21.78 -26.59 -13.64
C VAL A 73 22.36 -25.20 -13.38
N ARG A 74 22.41 -24.76 -12.12
CA ARG A 74 23.03 -23.46 -11.77
C ARG A 74 24.53 -23.42 -12.07
N SER A 75 25.24 -24.53 -11.88
CA SER A 75 26.66 -24.64 -12.22
C SER A 75 26.87 -24.57 -13.73
N GLU A 76 26.07 -25.32 -14.50
CA GLU A 76 26.11 -25.32 -15.97
C GLU A 76 25.88 -23.92 -16.56
N GLN A 77 24.91 -23.18 -16.03
CA GLN A 77 24.58 -21.82 -16.50
C GLN A 77 25.47 -20.72 -15.91
N SER A 78 26.38 -21.05 -14.98
CA SER A 78 27.15 -20.08 -14.20
C SER A 78 28.01 -19.16 -15.08
N ALA A 79 28.70 -19.71 -16.08
CA ALA A 79 29.60 -18.94 -16.94
C ALA A 79 28.84 -17.86 -17.74
N VAL A 80 27.73 -18.24 -18.38
CA VAL A 80 26.88 -17.34 -19.17
C VAL A 80 26.30 -16.23 -18.29
N LEU A 81 25.70 -16.60 -17.16
CA LEU A 81 25.08 -15.64 -16.25
C LEU A 81 26.11 -14.73 -15.57
N SER A 82 27.27 -15.26 -15.17
CA SER A 82 28.36 -14.48 -14.57
C SER A 82 28.92 -13.47 -15.56
N ARG A 83 29.12 -13.87 -16.83
CA ARG A 83 29.54 -12.97 -17.90
C ARG A 83 28.55 -11.82 -18.07
N PHE A 84 27.26 -12.14 -18.22
CA PHE A 84 26.22 -11.12 -18.40
C PHE A 84 26.08 -10.21 -17.17
N TYR A 85 25.74 -10.76 -16.01
CA TYR A 85 25.48 -9.95 -14.82
C TYR A 85 26.70 -9.24 -14.24
N GLY A 86 27.89 -9.82 -14.44
CA GLY A 86 29.16 -9.28 -13.96
C GLY A 86 29.79 -8.25 -14.90
N HIS A 87 29.66 -8.44 -16.21
CA HIS A 87 30.44 -7.70 -17.22
C HIS A 87 29.60 -6.88 -18.19
N THR A 88 28.27 -6.84 -18.10
CA THR A 88 27.51 -5.80 -18.81
C THR A 88 27.88 -4.43 -18.24
N ILE A 89 28.54 -3.61 -19.04
CA ILE A 89 29.01 -2.27 -18.70
C ILE A 89 28.00 -1.21 -19.18
N THR A 90 28.00 -0.04 -18.57
CA THR A 90 27.28 1.12 -19.10
C THR A 90 28.07 1.82 -20.21
N ASN A 91 27.41 2.43 -21.20
CA ASN A 91 28.04 3.23 -22.27
C ASN A 91 28.77 4.52 -21.80
N HIS A 92 29.03 4.67 -20.50
CA HIS A 92 29.80 5.78 -19.95
C HIS A 92 31.20 5.29 -19.58
N ASP A 93 32.19 6.17 -19.70
CA ASP A 93 33.63 5.91 -19.65
C ASP A 93 34.12 5.18 -18.38
N ASN A 94 33.32 5.15 -17.31
CA ASN A 94 33.74 4.66 -16.01
C ASN A 94 33.68 3.12 -15.84
N GLY A 95 33.33 2.34 -16.88
CA GLY A 95 33.51 0.88 -16.84
C GLY A 95 32.63 0.09 -15.84
N TYR A 96 31.70 0.73 -15.11
CA TYR A 96 30.98 0.06 -14.02
C TYR A 96 29.93 -0.96 -14.48
N PRO A 97 29.79 -2.10 -13.76
CA PRO A 97 28.73 -3.08 -14.03
C PRO A 97 27.34 -2.46 -13.91
N LEU A 98 26.57 -2.52 -15.00
CA LEU A 98 25.24 -1.91 -15.13
C LEU A 98 24.29 -2.37 -14.03
N PHE A 99 24.25 -3.68 -13.75
CA PHE A 99 23.35 -4.26 -12.75
C PHE A 99 23.64 -3.72 -11.34
N ARG A 100 24.90 -3.56 -10.97
CA ARG A 100 25.30 -2.98 -9.68
C ARG A 100 24.92 -1.51 -9.61
N LYS A 101 25.17 -0.76 -10.69
CA LYS A 101 24.79 0.66 -10.79
C LYS A 101 23.28 0.87 -10.65
N ILE A 102 22.47 0.05 -11.31
CA ILE A 102 21.01 0.11 -11.21
C ILE A 102 20.53 -0.23 -9.79
N ARG A 103 21.08 -1.28 -9.17
CA ARG A 103 20.74 -1.65 -7.78
C ARG A 103 21.07 -0.52 -6.81
N LEU A 104 22.26 0.07 -6.93
CA LEU A 104 22.70 1.19 -6.11
C LEU A 104 21.84 2.44 -6.34
N SER A 105 21.52 2.75 -7.59
CA SER A 105 20.62 3.85 -7.94
C SER A 105 19.22 3.65 -7.37
N ALA A 106 18.68 2.43 -7.43
CA ALA A 106 17.38 2.10 -6.84
C ALA A 106 17.39 2.27 -5.31
N TYR A 107 18.47 1.85 -4.64
CA TYR A 107 18.67 2.09 -3.21
C TYR A 107 18.68 3.59 -2.88
N PHE A 108 19.51 4.39 -3.57
CA PHE A 108 19.56 5.83 -3.33
C PHE A 108 18.25 6.54 -3.64
N ASN A 109 17.57 6.17 -4.74
CA ASN A 109 16.27 6.76 -5.09
C ASN A 109 15.23 6.47 -3.99
N ARG A 110 15.25 5.28 -3.40
CA ARG A 110 14.38 4.93 -2.28
C ARG A 110 14.69 5.79 -1.06
N GLN A 111 15.96 5.90 -0.66
CA GLN A 111 16.38 6.74 0.47
C GLN A 111 15.97 8.21 0.27
N ARG A 112 16.22 8.78 -0.92
CA ARG A 112 15.82 10.15 -1.26
C ARG A 112 14.29 10.33 -1.25
N ALA A 113 13.55 9.35 -1.76
CA ALA A 113 12.08 9.40 -1.75
C ALA A 113 11.53 9.35 -0.33
N ASP A 114 12.10 8.50 0.51
CA ASP A 114 11.73 8.32 1.91
C ASP A 114 12.06 9.60 2.71
N GLN A 115 13.26 10.16 2.55
CA GLN A 115 13.66 11.44 3.14
C GLN A 115 12.76 12.59 2.69
N LYS A 116 12.49 12.69 1.38
CA LYS A 116 11.58 13.71 0.84
C LYS A 116 10.17 13.58 1.42
N LEU A 117 9.66 12.37 1.58
CA LEU A 117 8.35 12.15 2.17
C LEU A 117 8.30 12.68 3.62
N ILE A 118 9.33 12.44 4.41
CA ILE A 118 9.42 12.96 5.78
C ILE A 118 9.49 14.49 5.81
N GLN A 119 10.32 15.09 4.94
CA GLN A 119 10.42 16.55 4.82
C GLN A 119 9.08 17.17 4.40
N ASP A 120 8.42 16.60 3.39
CA ASP A 120 7.12 17.07 2.92
C ASP A 120 6.05 16.95 4.03
N LEU A 121 6.09 15.88 4.84
CA LEU A 121 5.19 15.70 5.99
C LEU A 121 5.45 16.74 7.08
N ARG A 122 6.71 16.98 7.46
CA ARG A 122 7.09 17.97 8.48
C ARG A 122 6.79 19.39 8.02
N ALA A 123 7.11 19.73 6.77
CA ALA A 123 6.77 21.02 6.18
C ALA A 123 5.25 21.26 6.14
N LYS A 124 4.44 20.21 5.96
CA LYS A 124 2.99 20.33 5.85
C LYS A 124 2.27 20.34 7.20
N PHE A 125 2.74 19.58 8.18
CA PHE A 125 2.04 19.35 9.45
C PHE A 125 2.80 19.82 10.69
N GLY A 126 4.05 20.26 10.56
CA GLY A 126 4.94 20.61 11.67
C GLY A 126 5.90 19.48 12.05
N GLU A 127 6.98 19.82 12.73
CA GLU A 127 7.97 18.86 13.25
C GLU A 127 7.38 17.97 14.36
N ASP A 128 6.57 18.56 15.25
CA ASP A 128 5.94 17.86 16.38
C ASP A 128 4.58 17.22 16.02
N ALA A 129 4.34 16.99 14.73
CA ALA A 129 3.08 16.43 14.26
C ALA A 129 2.86 15.00 14.79
N VAL A 130 1.69 14.79 15.40
CA VAL A 130 1.23 13.46 15.82
C VAL A 130 0.36 12.86 14.74
N PHE A 131 0.74 11.70 14.23
CA PHE A 131 -0.01 10.96 13.22
C PHE A 131 -0.90 9.89 13.86
N VAL A 132 -2.16 9.86 13.46
CA VAL A 132 -3.12 8.86 13.92
C VAL A 132 -3.62 8.05 12.73
N MET A 133 -3.58 6.72 12.85
CA MET A 133 -3.93 5.78 11.77
C MET A 133 -4.90 4.70 12.28
N GLY A 134 -5.70 4.12 11.38
CA GLY A 134 -6.51 2.94 11.69
C GLY A 134 -5.69 1.67 11.82
N ASN A 135 -6.07 0.77 12.71
CA ASN A 135 -5.45 -0.55 12.89
C ASN A 135 -6.02 -1.65 11.96
N TRP A 136 -6.55 -1.29 10.79
CA TRP A 136 -7.29 -2.21 9.91
C TRP A 136 -6.58 -3.56 9.66
N PRO A 137 -7.16 -4.69 10.08
CA PRO A 137 -6.61 -6.00 9.78
C PRO A 137 -6.92 -6.39 8.33
N ALA A 138 -5.93 -6.96 7.63
CA ALA A 138 -6.09 -7.50 6.29
C ALA A 138 -5.95 -9.03 6.29
N PRO A 139 -7.04 -9.78 6.59
CA PRO A 139 -6.99 -11.24 6.72
C PRO A 139 -6.68 -11.97 5.40
N HIS A 140 -6.94 -11.36 4.23
CA HIS A 140 -6.70 -11.94 2.92
C HIS A 140 -5.78 -11.03 2.08
N ALA A 141 -4.47 -11.21 2.20
CA ALA A 141 -3.47 -10.43 1.45
C ALA A 141 -3.11 -11.04 0.08
N ARG A 142 -3.60 -12.24 -0.25
CA ARG A 142 -3.26 -12.93 -1.50
C ARG A 142 -3.79 -12.14 -2.69
N TYR A 143 -2.93 -11.89 -3.68
CA TYR A 143 -3.24 -11.08 -4.88
C TYR A 143 -3.53 -9.59 -4.63
N HIS A 144 -3.28 -9.10 -3.42
CA HIS A 144 -3.31 -7.68 -3.09
C HIS A 144 -1.89 -7.13 -3.01
N GLU A 145 -1.73 -5.84 -3.35
CA GLU A 145 -0.45 -5.18 -3.11
C GLU A 145 -0.13 -5.22 -1.60
N PRO A 146 1.16 -5.38 -1.21
CA PRO A 146 1.55 -5.38 0.19
C PRO A 146 1.06 -4.12 0.90
N ILE A 147 0.24 -4.31 1.93
CA ILE A 147 -0.28 -3.22 2.76
C ILE A 147 0.85 -2.75 3.66
N ARG A 148 1.27 -1.50 3.48
CA ARG A 148 2.34 -0.89 4.27
C ARG A 148 1.81 -0.35 5.59
N ASP A 149 1.19 -1.17 6.40
CA ASP A 149 0.80 -0.74 7.74
C ASP A 149 2.05 -0.77 8.66
N LEU A 150 2.42 -1.96 9.13
CA LEU A 150 3.56 -2.14 10.04
C LEU A 150 4.88 -1.53 9.52
N GLY A 151 5.19 -1.74 8.24
CA GLY A 151 6.40 -1.18 7.63
C GLY A 151 6.41 0.35 7.59
N PHE A 152 5.26 0.98 7.36
CA PHE A 152 5.15 2.44 7.34
C PHE A 152 5.17 3.03 8.75
N ARG A 153 4.56 2.35 9.73
CA ARG A 153 4.67 2.74 11.15
C ARG A 153 6.11 2.72 11.63
N ARG A 154 6.84 1.64 11.33
CA ARG A 154 8.28 1.54 11.63
C ARG A 154 9.06 2.65 10.94
N PHE A 155 8.73 2.96 9.69
CA PHE A 155 9.34 4.05 8.94
C PHE A 155 9.12 5.42 9.60
N LEU A 156 7.87 5.79 9.93
CA LEU A 156 7.58 7.06 10.59
C LEU A 156 8.26 7.17 11.97
N LYS A 157 8.18 6.10 12.78
CA LYS A 157 8.85 6.05 14.09
C LYS A 157 10.37 6.19 13.98
N LYS A 158 11.00 5.55 12.98
CA LYS A 158 12.44 5.68 12.72
C LYS A 158 12.86 7.13 12.45
N HIS A 159 11.96 7.94 11.91
CA HIS A 159 12.21 9.36 11.64
C HIS A 159 11.69 10.30 12.74
N GLY A 160 11.41 9.78 13.94
CA GLY A 160 11.03 10.56 15.12
C GLY A 160 9.58 11.05 15.12
N LEU A 161 8.75 10.63 14.17
CA LEU A 161 7.35 11.04 14.13
C LEU A 161 6.51 10.17 15.07
N GLN A 162 5.67 10.81 15.87
CA GLN A 162 4.75 10.12 16.78
C GLN A 162 3.60 9.50 16.00
N VAL A 163 3.32 8.21 16.24
CA VAL A 163 2.26 7.47 15.54
C VAL A 163 1.41 6.69 16.53
N TYR A 164 0.11 6.98 16.55
CA TYR A 164 -0.90 6.26 17.33
C TYR A 164 -1.88 5.52 16.42
N LEU A 165 -2.50 4.47 16.98
CA LEU A 165 -3.50 3.67 16.30
C LEU A 165 -4.87 3.84 16.95
N ILE A 166 -5.89 4.00 16.11
CA ILE A 166 -7.30 3.91 16.50
C ILE A 166 -7.83 2.54 16.08
N ASP A 167 -8.65 1.92 16.93
CA ASP A 167 -9.40 0.73 16.54
C ASP A 167 -10.45 1.08 15.47
N GLU A 168 -10.20 0.65 14.24
CA GLU A 168 -11.05 0.96 13.11
C GLU A 168 -12.27 0.04 13.09
N TYR A 169 -13.45 0.61 13.32
CA TYR A 169 -14.72 -0.08 13.17
C TYR A 169 -15.76 0.81 12.51
N LYS A 170 -16.34 0.35 11.39
CA LYS A 170 -17.37 1.06 10.60
C LYS A 170 -16.98 2.48 10.14
N ILE A 171 -15.71 2.86 10.24
CA ILE A 171 -15.22 4.21 9.98
C ILE A 171 -15.51 4.66 8.55
N SER A 172 -15.41 3.79 7.55
CA SER A 172 -15.77 4.14 6.17
C SER A 172 -17.24 3.84 5.80
N ARG A 173 -18.05 3.35 6.74
CA ARG A 173 -19.48 3.03 6.54
C ARG A 173 -20.40 4.09 7.16
N CYS A 174 -19.93 4.78 8.19
CA CYS A 174 -20.64 5.90 8.80
C CYS A 174 -20.45 7.18 8.00
N CYS A 175 -21.54 7.90 7.72
CA CYS A 175 -21.48 9.21 7.08
C CYS A 175 -20.99 10.26 8.09
N PRO A 176 -19.96 11.05 7.76
CA PRO A 176 -19.47 12.10 8.66
C PRO A 176 -20.49 13.21 8.95
N THR A 177 -21.46 13.45 8.05
CA THR A 177 -22.45 14.52 8.22
C THR A 177 -23.66 14.08 9.05
N CYS A 178 -24.27 12.93 8.73
CA CYS A 178 -25.47 12.48 9.43
C CYS A 178 -25.19 11.46 10.54
N HIS A 179 -23.93 11.09 10.73
CA HIS A 179 -23.45 10.17 11.77
C HIS A 179 -24.06 8.76 11.78
N ASN A 180 -24.86 8.42 10.76
CA ASN A 180 -25.47 7.10 10.59
C ASN A 180 -24.60 6.20 9.71
N GLU A 181 -24.74 4.88 9.88
CA GLU A 181 -24.14 3.86 9.03
C GLU A 181 -24.86 3.77 7.67
N SER A 182 -24.69 4.81 6.84
CA SER A 182 -25.45 5.00 5.60
C SER A 182 -24.58 5.10 4.34
N LEU A 183 -23.27 4.88 4.43
CA LEU A 183 -22.39 4.93 3.26
C LEU A 183 -22.28 3.57 2.57
N HIS A 184 -22.64 3.54 1.29
CA HIS A 184 -22.59 2.34 0.46
C HIS A 184 -21.87 2.57 -0.86
N THR A 185 -21.22 1.52 -1.38
CA THR A 185 -20.71 1.50 -2.75
C THR A 185 -21.86 1.33 -3.74
N PHE A 186 -21.79 2.02 -4.88
CA PHE A 186 -22.87 1.99 -5.87
C PHE A 186 -22.35 2.00 -7.31
N ARG A 187 -21.27 2.74 -7.57
CA ARG A 187 -20.74 2.92 -8.92
C ARG A 187 -19.99 1.67 -9.38
N ARG A 188 -20.33 1.15 -10.55
CA ARG A 188 -19.51 0.15 -11.28
C ARG A 188 -18.69 0.87 -12.35
N VAL A 189 -17.48 0.39 -12.57
CA VAL A 189 -16.54 0.92 -13.59
C VAL A 189 -15.97 -0.25 -14.39
N PRO A 190 -15.50 -0.02 -15.64
CA PRO A 190 -14.76 -1.03 -16.37
C PRO A 190 -13.59 -1.56 -15.54
N ASN A 191 -13.34 -2.87 -15.59
CA ASN A 191 -12.29 -3.48 -14.79
C ASN A 191 -10.93 -2.85 -15.14
N PRO A 192 -10.20 -2.27 -14.17
CA PRO A 192 -8.93 -1.61 -14.43
C PRO A 192 -7.83 -2.58 -14.87
N ARG A 193 -8.04 -3.90 -14.73
CA ARG A 193 -7.11 -4.95 -15.15
C ARG A 193 -7.55 -5.52 -16.51
N PRO A 194 -6.89 -5.14 -17.63
CA PRO A 194 -7.34 -5.52 -18.97
C PRO A 194 -7.52 -7.03 -19.16
N TYR A 195 -6.57 -7.82 -18.67
CA TYR A 195 -6.59 -9.29 -18.74
C TYR A 195 -7.71 -9.96 -17.93
N GLN A 196 -8.42 -9.22 -17.07
CA GLN A 196 -9.57 -9.74 -16.33
C GLN A 196 -10.91 -9.29 -16.93
N ARG A 197 -10.91 -8.42 -17.95
CA ARG A 197 -12.15 -7.84 -18.50
C ARG A 197 -13.04 -8.86 -19.19
N GLU A 198 -12.45 -9.89 -19.78
CA GLU A 198 -13.19 -10.98 -20.43
C GLU A 198 -14.09 -11.71 -19.42
N ARG A 199 -13.52 -12.13 -18.28
CA ARG A 199 -14.27 -12.83 -17.22
C ARG A 199 -15.04 -11.90 -16.29
N TYR A 200 -14.53 -10.69 -16.07
CA TYR A 200 -15.07 -9.70 -15.14
C TYR A 200 -15.02 -8.30 -15.78
N PRO A 201 -16.00 -7.93 -16.63
CA PRO A 201 -15.94 -6.70 -17.43
C PRO A 201 -16.03 -5.43 -16.58
N THR A 202 -16.78 -5.48 -15.48
CA THR A 202 -16.93 -4.34 -14.56
C THR A 202 -16.71 -4.74 -13.11
N VAL A 203 -16.16 -3.80 -12.34
CA VAL A 203 -15.92 -3.93 -10.90
C VAL A 203 -16.56 -2.78 -10.13
N VAL A 204 -16.86 -3.01 -8.85
CA VAL A 204 -17.38 -1.97 -7.96
C VAL A 204 -16.28 -0.96 -7.64
N CYS A 205 -16.59 0.33 -7.79
CA CYS A 205 -15.70 1.42 -7.39
C CYS A 205 -15.80 1.61 -5.87
N HIS A 206 -14.87 1.01 -5.12
CA HIS A 206 -14.89 1.09 -3.65
C HIS A 206 -14.57 2.48 -3.10
N GLY A 207 -13.80 3.29 -3.83
CA GLY A 207 -13.36 4.61 -3.37
C GLY A 207 -14.45 5.69 -3.35
N LEU A 208 -15.58 5.46 -4.02
CA LEU A 208 -16.71 6.39 -4.08
C LEU A 208 -17.93 5.78 -3.37
N LEU A 209 -18.41 6.50 -2.36
CA LEU A 209 -19.52 6.10 -1.52
C LEU A 209 -20.69 7.05 -1.68
N ARG A 210 -21.90 6.53 -1.49
CA ARG A 210 -23.16 7.26 -1.49
C ARG A 210 -23.82 7.14 -0.12
N CYS A 211 -24.23 8.27 0.44
CA CYS A 211 -25.05 8.29 1.65
C CYS A 211 -26.51 7.99 1.28
N THR A 212 -27.09 6.94 1.86
CA THR A 212 -28.49 6.54 1.62
C THR A 212 -29.48 7.23 2.56
N ASN A 213 -29.01 7.94 3.59
CA ASN A 213 -29.87 8.64 4.53
C ASN A 213 -30.56 9.82 3.84
N LEU A 214 -31.91 9.79 3.81
CA LEU A 214 -32.77 10.81 3.20
C LEU A 214 -32.54 12.19 3.81
N TYR A 215 -32.30 12.27 5.12
CA TYR A 215 -32.04 13.53 5.83
C TYR A 215 -30.63 14.10 5.58
N CYS A 216 -29.76 13.36 4.88
CA CYS A 216 -28.40 13.79 4.56
C CYS A 216 -28.26 14.30 3.12
N ARG A 217 -29.39 14.40 2.40
CA ARG A 217 -29.45 14.96 1.04
C ARG A 217 -29.09 16.45 1.07
N PRO A 218 -28.39 16.98 0.05
CA PRO A 218 -28.11 18.41 -0.01
C PRO A 218 -29.41 19.21 -0.19
N ALA A 219 -29.56 20.32 0.55
CA ALA A 219 -30.81 21.09 0.62
C ALA A 219 -31.30 21.67 -0.72
N MET A 220 -30.41 21.85 -1.71
CA MET A 220 -30.73 22.37 -3.05
C MET A 220 -30.71 21.30 -4.15
N ALA A 221 -30.80 20.04 -3.78
CA ALA A 221 -30.66 18.93 -4.72
C ALA A 221 -32.03 18.33 -5.03
N ALA A 222 -32.30 18.10 -6.33
CA ALA A 222 -33.45 17.32 -6.77
C ALA A 222 -33.56 15.98 -5.99
N PRO A 223 -34.77 15.38 -5.84
CA PRO A 223 -35.01 14.21 -4.99
C PRO A 223 -34.13 12.97 -5.29
N ASP A 224 -33.44 12.96 -6.42
CA ASP A 224 -32.53 11.92 -6.90
C ASP A 224 -31.04 12.17 -6.54
N ARG A 225 -30.70 13.32 -5.97
CA ARG A 225 -29.31 13.70 -5.68
C ARG A 225 -28.88 13.28 -4.27
N TYR A 226 -28.01 12.28 -4.24
CA TYR A 226 -27.40 11.77 -3.02
C TYR A 226 -26.13 12.54 -2.66
N ARG A 227 -25.79 12.55 -1.36
CA ARG A 227 -24.46 13.00 -0.91
C ARG A 227 -23.42 11.93 -1.21
N PHE A 228 -22.35 12.31 -1.89
CA PHE A 228 -21.23 11.44 -2.20
C PHE A 228 -20.03 11.71 -1.32
N TRP A 229 -19.26 10.66 -1.06
CA TRP A 229 -18.04 10.72 -0.27
C TRP A 229 -16.93 9.95 -0.96
N ASN A 230 -15.73 10.54 -0.98
CA ASN A 230 -14.53 9.74 -1.11
C ASN A 230 -14.36 8.90 0.17
N ARG A 231 -14.10 7.60 0.03
CA ARG A 231 -13.98 6.66 1.17
C ARG A 231 -12.92 7.11 2.18
N ASP A 232 -11.74 7.51 1.72
CA ASP A 232 -10.62 7.90 2.59
C ASP A 232 -10.92 9.22 3.30
N VAL A 233 -11.59 10.15 2.62
CA VAL A 233 -12.05 11.41 3.23
C VAL A 233 -13.08 11.15 4.32
N ALA A 234 -14.07 10.29 4.07
CA ALA A 234 -15.06 9.92 5.07
C ALA A 234 -14.39 9.27 6.30
N ALA A 235 -13.41 8.39 6.07
CA ALA A 235 -12.65 7.77 7.14
C ALA A 235 -11.86 8.80 7.97
N CYS A 236 -11.12 9.72 7.34
CA CYS A 236 -10.40 10.79 8.04
C CYS A 236 -11.32 11.70 8.85
N LEU A 237 -12.49 12.06 8.32
CA LEU A 237 -13.47 12.86 9.06
C LEU A 237 -13.99 12.13 10.30
N ASN A 238 -14.27 10.84 10.17
CA ASN A 238 -14.68 10.01 11.30
C ASN A 238 -13.56 9.81 12.33
N TYR A 239 -12.29 9.68 11.92
CA TYR A 239 -11.16 9.72 12.86
C TYR A 239 -11.09 11.03 13.63
N MET A 240 -11.28 12.17 12.96
CA MET A 240 -11.32 13.47 13.64
C MET A 240 -12.48 13.56 14.64
N HIS A 241 -13.66 13.01 14.31
CA HIS A 241 -14.77 12.94 15.26
C HIS A 241 -14.42 12.08 16.49
N ILE A 242 -13.79 10.92 16.30
CA ILE A 242 -13.33 10.07 17.41
C ILE A 242 -12.33 10.82 18.29
N LEU A 243 -11.34 11.47 17.69
CA LEU A 243 -10.30 12.21 18.42
C LEU A 243 -10.86 13.38 19.23
N ARG A 244 -11.82 14.13 18.65
CA ARG A 244 -12.46 15.25 19.34
C ARG A 244 -13.29 14.78 20.54
N GLU A 245 -14.03 13.68 20.38
CA GLU A 245 -14.82 13.10 21.48
C GLU A 245 -13.90 12.53 22.57
N LEU A 246 -12.86 11.77 22.21
CA LEU A 246 -11.85 11.29 23.16
C LEU A 246 -11.23 12.43 23.99
N ARG A 247 -10.95 13.59 23.40
CA ARG A 247 -10.45 14.76 24.16
C ARG A 247 -11.51 15.42 25.02
N ARG A 248 -12.78 15.38 24.60
CA ARG A 248 -13.89 16.04 25.30
C ARG A 248 -14.38 15.23 26.50
N ASN A 249 -14.55 13.92 26.34
CA ASN A 249 -15.17 13.05 27.33
C ASN A 249 -14.42 11.72 27.57
N GLY A 250 -13.26 11.51 26.94
CA GLY A 250 -12.49 10.28 27.10
C GLY A 250 -13.09 9.07 26.37
N MET A 251 -14.15 9.25 25.58
CA MET A 251 -14.91 8.16 24.98
C MET A 251 -14.88 8.18 23.46
N VAL A 252 -14.90 6.98 22.87
CA VAL A 252 -15.15 6.80 21.45
C VAL A 252 -16.67 6.87 21.22
N PRO A 253 -17.17 7.49 20.14
CA PRO A 253 -18.61 7.48 19.84
C PRO A 253 -19.13 6.05 19.67
N HIS A 254 -20.29 5.75 20.27
CA HIS A 254 -20.86 4.40 20.31
C HIS A 254 -20.97 3.72 18.92
N ARG A 255 -21.28 4.48 17.86
CA ARG A 255 -21.35 3.98 16.48
C ARG A 255 -20.05 3.35 15.96
N PHE A 256 -18.92 3.67 16.58
CA PHE A 256 -17.59 3.14 16.26
C PHE A 256 -17.14 2.06 17.26
N HIS A 257 -17.99 1.65 18.20
CA HIS A 257 -17.71 0.50 19.07
C HIS A 257 -18.02 -0.80 18.35
N ARG A 258 -17.09 -1.76 18.43
CA ARG A 258 -17.43 -3.16 18.16
C ARG A 258 -18.45 -3.60 19.20
N ALA A 259 -19.46 -4.38 18.80
CA ALA A 259 -20.26 -5.09 19.79
C ALA A 259 -19.30 -5.96 20.63
N ALA A 260 -19.49 -5.99 21.94
CA ALA A 260 -18.72 -6.87 22.80
C ALA A 260 -18.88 -8.30 22.27
N ALA A 261 -17.82 -8.86 21.71
CA ALA A 261 -17.84 -10.26 21.32
C ALA A 261 -17.96 -11.08 22.61
N VAL A 262 -18.99 -11.93 22.69
CA VAL A 262 -19.00 -13.02 23.69
C VAL A 262 -17.63 -13.69 23.61
N PRO A 263 -16.92 -13.87 24.74
CA PRO A 263 -15.58 -14.46 24.72
C PRO A 263 -15.67 -15.86 24.14
N THR A 264 -15.38 -15.98 22.85
CA THR A 264 -15.22 -17.27 22.19
C THR A 264 -13.91 -17.82 22.74
N ARG A 265 -14.02 -18.91 23.52
CA ARG A 265 -12.89 -19.66 24.09
C ARG A 265 -11.84 -19.86 23.00
N ARG A 266 -10.82 -19.00 22.95
CA ARG A 266 -9.60 -19.30 22.21
C ARG A 266 -8.98 -20.49 22.94
N ARG A 267 -9.03 -21.68 22.33
CA ARG A 267 -8.17 -22.80 22.74
C ARG A 267 -6.75 -22.27 22.72
N ARG A 268 -6.16 -22.05 23.89
CA ARG A 268 -4.71 -21.91 24.05
C ARG A 268 -4.09 -23.14 23.39
N ARG A 269 -3.19 -22.94 22.41
CA ARG A 269 -2.22 -23.99 22.11
C ARG A 269 -1.35 -24.09 23.36
N VAL A 270 -1.41 -25.26 24.00
CA VAL A 270 -0.48 -25.68 25.03
C VAL A 270 0.84 -25.96 24.32
N GLY A 271 1.94 -25.46 24.88
CA GLY A 271 3.30 -25.72 24.42
C GLY A 271 4.04 -24.44 24.05
N ASP A 272 4.49 -23.73 25.08
CA ASP A 272 5.73 -22.95 25.13
C ASP A 272 6.04 -22.80 26.63
N GLN A 273 6.60 -23.87 27.20
CA GLN A 273 7.37 -23.84 28.44
C GLN A 273 8.79 -24.28 28.06
N GLU A 274 9.74 -23.48 28.56
CA GLU A 274 11.20 -23.57 28.46
C GLU A 274 11.85 -22.98 27.20
#